data_AF-A0A7Y6F2I5-F1
#
_entry.id   AF-A0A7Y6F2I5-F1
#
_cell.length_a   1.000
_cell.length_b   1.000
_cell.length_c   1.000
_cell.angle_alpha   90.00
_cell.angle_beta   90.00
_cell.angle_gamma   90.00
#
_symmetry.space_group_name_H-M   'P 1'
#
loop_
_entity.id
_entity.type
_entity.pdbx_description
1 polymer ?
#
loop_
_entity_poly.entity_id
_entity_poly.type
_entity_poly.pdbx_seq_one_letter_code
_entity_poly.pdbx_strand_id
1 'polypeptide(L)' 'MPGKNVAPDEDPASTRVDCDSCVEFRLGETEANAERDWSRATDCRVLLRRHQD' A
#
# COMPACT_ATOMS: atom_id res chain seq x y z
N MET A 1 -27.29 -15.77 15.84
CA MET A 1 -25.85 -16.01 15.61
C MET A 1 -25.18 -14.66 15.40
N PRO A 2 -24.50 -14.05 16.39
CA PRO A 2 -23.81 -12.78 16.15
C PRO A 2 -22.45 -13.03 15.49
N GLY A 3 -22.21 -12.28 14.41
CA GLY A 3 -21.07 -12.41 13.51
C GLY A 3 -19.72 -12.15 14.18
N LYS A 4 -18.71 -12.92 13.76
CA LYS A 4 -17.32 -12.78 14.20
C LYS A 4 -16.55 -11.86 13.24
N ASN A 5 -16.28 -10.66 13.73
CA ASN A 5 -15.04 -9.88 13.70
C ASN A 5 -14.12 -9.91 12.46
N VAL A 6 -13.91 -8.73 11.87
CA VAL A 6 -12.58 -8.12 11.71
C VAL A 6 -12.74 -6.65 12.09
N ALA A 7 -12.20 -6.26 13.25
CA ALA A 7 -11.81 -4.89 13.47
C ALA A 7 -10.42 -4.75 12.86
N PRO A 8 -10.13 -3.77 11.99
CA PRO A 8 -8.75 -3.40 11.75
C PRO A 8 -8.26 -2.79 13.05
N ASP A 9 -7.17 -3.32 13.60
CA ASP A 9 -6.41 -2.72 14.69
C ASP A 9 -5.90 -1.34 14.23
N GLU A 10 -6.74 -0.31 14.34
CA GLU A 10 -6.31 1.07 14.31
C GLU A 10 -5.77 1.41 15.70
N ASP A 11 -4.46 1.22 15.89
CA ASP A 11 -3.73 1.78 17.02
C ASP A 11 -3.41 3.26 16.70
N PRO A 12 -4.04 4.24 17.37
CA PRO A 12 -4.04 5.65 16.94
C PRO A 12 -2.90 6.46 17.58
N ALA A 13 -1.72 5.87 17.79
CA ALA A 13 -0.62 6.57 18.44
C ALA A 13 0.74 6.34 17.77
N SER A 14 1.16 7.33 16.98
CA SER A 14 2.56 7.66 16.69
C SER A 14 3.27 6.87 15.57
N THR A 15 2.86 7.13 14.33
CA THR A 15 3.77 7.27 13.18
C THR A 15 3.00 8.03 12.11
N ARG A 16 3.66 8.69 11.17
CA ARG A 16 2.99 9.03 9.91
C ARG A 16 2.80 7.71 9.18
N VAL A 17 1.78 6.94 9.58
CA VAL A 17 1.49 5.62 9.04
C VAL A 17 1.14 5.88 7.59
N ASP A 18 2.08 5.56 6.70
CA ASP A 18 1.75 5.45 5.29
C ASP A 18 0.57 4.50 5.20
N CYS A 19 -0.51 4.95 4.55
CA CYS A 19 -1.71 4.17 4.38
C CYS A 19 -1.41 2.76 3.85
N ASP A 20 -2.24 1.76 4.14
CA ASP A 20 -2.01 0.39 3.65
C ASP A 20 -1.80 0.35 2.13
N SER A 21 -2.59 1.13 1.36
CA SER A 21 -2.41 1.26 -0.09
C SER A 21 -1.04 1.83 -0.49
N CYS A 22 -0.50 2.76 0.28
CA CYS A 22 0.80 3.40 0.08
C CYS A 22 1.94 2.39 0.30
N VAL A 23 1.76 1.46 1.24
CA VAL A 23 2.67 0.35 1.50
C VAL A 23 2.58 -0.67 0.36
N GLU A 24 1.37 -1.05 -0.05
CA GLU A 24 1.13 -1.98 -1.16
C GLU A 24 1.74 -1.48 -2.48
N PHE A 25 1.56 -0.21 -2.83
CA PHE A 25 2.14 0.34 -4.06
C PHE A 25 3.68 0.35 -4.02
N ARG A 26 4.30 0.65 -2.88
CA ARG A 26 5.78 0.60 -2.75
C ARG A 26 6.32 -0.82 -2.81
N LEU A 27 5.62 -1.78 -2.19
CA LEU A 27 5.99 -3.20 -2.28
C LEU A 27 5.87 -3.71 -3.72
N GLY A 28 4.75 -3.41 -4.40
CA GLY A 28 4.54 -3.77 -5.80
C GLY A 28 5.56 -3.12 -6.75
N GLU A 29 5.94 -1.87 -6.49
CA GLU A 29 7.02 -1.21 -7.23
C GLU A 29 8.36 -1.95 -7.04
N THR A 30 8.68 -2.35 -5.82
CA THR A 30 9.93 -3.04 -5.49
C THR A 30 9.99 -4.42 -6.15
N GLU A 31 8.88 -5.18 -6.09
CA GLU A 31 8.74 -6.47 -6.78
C GLU A 31 8.90 -6.32 -8.30
N ALA A 32 8.20 -5.36 -8.90
CA ALA A 32 8.28 -5.10 -10.34
C ALA A 32 9.70 -4.68 -10.78
N ASN A 33 10.40 -3.86 -9.97
CA ASN A 33 11.81 -3.54 -10.24
C ASN A 33 12.71 -4.79 -10.17
N ALA A 34 12.47 -5.70 -9.22
CA ALA A 34 13.21 -6.95 -9.10
C ALA A 34 12.97 -7.88 -10.31
N GLU A 35 11.73 -7.92 -10.81
CA GLU A 35 11.33 -8.65 -12.02
C GLU A 35 11.78 -7.97 -13.32
N ARG A 36 12.30 -6.73 -13.24
CA ARG A 36 12.62 -5.84 -14.38
C ARG A 36 11.37 -5.51 -15.23
N ASP A 37 10.20 -5.55 -14.61
CA ASP A 37 8.95 -5.08 -15.18
C ASP A 37 8.82 -3.56 -14.94
N TRP A 38 9.39 -2.80 -15.88
CA TRP A 38 9.40 -1.34 -15.82
C TRP A 38 8.01 -0.73 -16.01
N SER A 39 7.10 -1.44 -16.70
CA SER A 39 5.72 -0.98 -16.89
C SER A 39 4.99 -1.00 -15.56
N ARG A 40 4.99 -2.17 -14.89
CA ARG A 40 4.33 -2.35 -13.60
C ARG A 40 4.95 -1.47 -12.51
N ALA A 41 6.28 -1.30 -12.50
CA ALA A 41 6.94 -0.38 -11.58
C ALA A 41 6.48 1.08 -11.77
N THR A 42 6.26 1.49 -13.02
CA THR A 42 5.75 2.84 -13.32
C THR A 42 4.31 3.00 -12.87
N ASP A 43 3.46 2.00 -13.10
CA ASP A 43 2.06 2.03 -12.65
C ASP A 43 1.95 2.15 -11.12
N CYS A 44 2.76 1.39 -10.37
CA CYS A 44 2.82 1.51 -8.91
C CYS A 44 3.22 2.91 -8.44
N ARG A 45 4.18 3.57 -9.11
CA ARG A 45 4.56 4.96 -8.80
C ARG A 45 3.43 5.95 -9.07
N VAL A 46 2.71 5.78 -10.18
CA VAL A 46 1.57 6.64 -10.54
C VAL A 46 0.44 6.49 -9.54
N LEU A 47 0.13 5.25 -9.12
CA LEU A 47 -0.89 4.97 -8.11
C LEU A 47 -0.51 5.57 -6.74
N LEU A 48 0.76 5.42 -6.32
CA LEU A 48 1.26 6.03 -5.09
C LEU A 48 1.11 7.56 -5.12
N ARG A 49 1.47 8.19 -6.25
CA ARG A 49 1.35 9.64 -6.41
C ARG A 49 -0.10 10.12 -6.33
N ARG A 50 -1.03 9.44 -7.01
CA ARG A 50 -2.47 9.76 -6.98
C ARG A 50 -3.11 9.56 -5.61
N HIS A 51 -2.56 8.68 -4.78
CA HIS A 51 -3.05 8.47 -3.42
C HIS A 51 -2.58 9.58 -2.47
N GLN A 52 -1.47 10.24 -2.80
CA GLN A 52 -0.88 11.32 -2.00
C GLN A 52 -1.34 12.73 -2.43
N ASP A 53 -1.86 12.88 -3.66
CA ASP A 53 -2.51 14.09 -4.19
C ASP A 53 -3.93 14.24 -3.64
#